data_AF-A0A9D1RCS6-F1
#
_entry.id   AF-A0A9D1RCS6-F1
#
_cell.length_a   1.000
_cell.length_b   1.000
_cell.length_c   1.000
_cell.angle_alpha   90.00
_cell.angle_beta   90.00
_cell.angle_gamma   90.00
#
_symmetry.space_group_name_H-M   'P 1'
#
loop_
_entity.id
_entity.type
_entity.pdbx_description
1 polymer ?
#
loop_
_entity_poly.entity_id
_entity_poly.type
_entity_poly.pdbx_seq_one_letter_code
_entity_poly.pdbx_strand_id
1 'polypeptide(L)'
;MNKRKLNDYFLLICREEEDFNSARVSKSALKAVLPQIMAGELTAQQRKCLELRLCDALSQREIAQRLGLSQPTVSRHLKCAVKTVANRLGYCKSALSRANAAWQKYLAD
;
A
#
# COMPACT_ATOMS: atom_id res chain seq x y z
N MET A 1 -20.54 -8.57 -6.17
CA MET A 1 -19.11 -8.18 -6.12
C MET A 1 -18.56 -8.59 -4.76
N ASN A 2 -17.68 -9.59 -4.72
CA ASN A 2 -17.39 -10.39 -3.52
C ASN A 2 -16.46 -9.65 -2.53
N LYS A 3 -16.88 -9.52 -1.27
CA LYS A 3 -16.19 -8.81 -0.17
C LYS A 3 -14.76 -9.34 0.11
N ARG A 4 -14.41 -10.50 -0.45
CA ARG A 4 -13.12 -11.19 -0.28
C ARG A 4 -11.90 -10.46 -0.89
N LYS A 5 -12.07 -9.70 -1.98
CA LYS A 5 -10.91 -9.09 -2.70
C LYS A 5 -10.26 -7.90 -2.00
N LEU A 6 -10.91 -7.29 -1.00
CA LEU A 6 -10.38 -6.08 -0.35
C LEU A 6 -9.50 -6.41 0.86
N ASN A 7 -9.79 -7.54 1.52
CA ASN A 7 -8.91 -8.10 2.54
C ASN A 7 -7.59 -8.59 1.92
N ASP A 8 -7.64 -9.14 0.70
CA ASP A 8 -6.44 -9.51 -0.06
C ASP A 8 -5.49 -8.33 -0.32
N TYR A 9 -6.02 -7.12 -0.53
CA TYR A 9 -5.19 -5.93 -0.76
C TYR A 9 -4.51 -5.40 0.51
N PHE A 10 -5.16 -5.52 1.67
CA PHE A 10 -4.57 -5.18 2.95
C PHE A 10 -3.52 -6.23 3.38
N LEU A 11 -3.81 -7.52 3.13
CA LEU A 11 -2.89 -8.63 3.33
C LEU A 11 -1.66 -8.58 2.40
N LEU A 12 -1.79 -8.02 1.19
CA LEU A 12 -0.66 -7.86 0.26
C LEU A 12 0.39 -6.84 0.76
N ILE A 13 -0.05 -5.81 1.49
CA ILE A 13 0.85 -4.79 2.06
C ILE A 13 1.55 -5.32 3.32
N CYS A 14 0.93 -6.26 4.02
CA CYS A 14 1.35 -6.73 5.34
C CYS A 14 1.41 -8.26 5.44
N ARG A 15 1.89 -8.98 4.42
CA ARG A 15 2.09 -10.43 4.53
C ARG A 15 3.12 -10.68 5.64
N GLU A 16 2.63 -11.10 6.79
CA GLU A 16 3.43 -11.46 7.96
C GLU A 16 4.20 -12.74 7.60
N GLU A 17 5.51 -12.61 7.44
CA GLU A 17 6.43 -13.74 7.45
C GLU A 17 7.21 -13.70 8.77
N GLU A 18 7.41 -14.90 9.31
CA GLU A 18 7.62 -15.27 10.71
C GLU A 18 9.03 -14.97 11.26
N ASP A 19 9.54 -13.74 11.09
CA ASP A 19 10.70 -13.26 11.87
C ASP A 19 10.38 -11.93 12.55
N PHE A 20 9.96 -12.01 13.81
CA PHE A 20 9.21 -10.98 14.54
C PHE A 20 9.94 -9.62 14.63
N ASN A 21 11.28 -9.58 14.67
CA ASN A 21 12.03 -8.32 14.77
C ASN A 21 12.38 -7.73 13.40
N SER A 22 12.90 -8.53 12.47
CA SER A 22 13.23 -8.08 11.10
C SER A 22 11.97 -7.64 10.34
N ALA A 23 10.86 -8.35 10.51
CA ALA A 23 9.57 -8.00 9.92
C ALA A 23 9.00 -6.70 10.52
N ARG A 24 9.19 -6.44 11.82
CA ARG A 24 8.73 -5.20 12.48
C ARG A 24 9.49 -3.96 12.01
N VAL A 25 10.82 -4.05 11.91
CA VAL A 25 11.66 -2.95 11.38
C VAL A 25 11.29 -2.68 9.92
N SER A 26 11.15 -3.73 9.12
CA SER A 26 10.73 -3.61 7.72
C SER A 26 9.35 -2.98 7.56
N LYS A 27 8.40 -3.38 8.40
CA LYS A 27 7.04 -2.80 8.43
C LYS A 27 7.05 -1.33 8.83
N SER A 28 7.87 -0.94 9.81
CA SER A 28 8.03 0.47 10.23
C SER A 28 8.60 1.33 9.10
N ALA A 29 9.68 0.87 8.45
CA ALA A 29 10.28 1.56 7.31
C ALA A 29 9.30 1.71 6.14
N LEU A 30 8.57 0.65 5.79
CA LEU A 30 7.55 0.68 4.74
C LEU A 30 6.39 1.63 5.08
N LYS A 31 5.97 1.68 6.35
CA LYS A 31 4.97 2.65 6.81
C LYS A 31 5.44 4.10 6.67
N ALA A 32 6.72 4.37 6.93
CA ALA A 32 7.29 5.71 6.84
C ALA A 32 7.31 6.25 5.39
N VAL A 33 7.52 5.38 4.40
CA VAL A 33 7.55 5.78 2.98
C VAL A 33 6.18 5.80 2.31
N LEU A 34 5.16 5.15 2.90
CA LEU A 34 3.82 5.08 2.32
C LEU A 34 3.19 6.47 2.03
N PRO A 35 3.23 7.46 2.94
CA PRO A 35 2.72 8.80 2.64
C PRO A 35 3.44 9.46 1.46
N GLN A 36 4.74 9.25 1.33
CA GLN A 36 5.54 9.81 0.23
C GLN A 36 5.16 9.17 -1.11
N ILE A 37 4.97 7.85 -1.14
CA ILE A 37 4.49 7.13 -2.32
C ILE A 37 3.10 7.64 -2.71
N MET A 38 2.18 7.77 -1.74
CA MET A 38 0.84 8.29 -2.01
C MET A 38 0.87 9.73 -2.53
N ALA A 39 1.78 10.56 -2.02
CA ALA A 39 1.96 11.96 -2.40
C ALA A 39 2.61 12.15 -3.78
N GLY A 40 3.58 11.31 -4.15
CA GLY A 40 4.35 11.45 -5.38
C GLY A 40 3.85 10.64 -6.57
N GLU A 41 3.22 9.48 -6.32
CA GLU A 41 2.96 8.48 -7.38
C GLU A 41 1.49 8.34 -7.75
N LEU A 42 0.59 8.83 -6.91
CA LEU A 42 -0.86 8.78 -7.15
C LEU A 42 -1.37 10.12 -7.66
N THR A 43 -2.25 10.07 -8.65
CA THR A 43 -3.04 11.24 -9.02
C THR A 43 -3.96 11.66 -7.88
N ALA A 44 -4.38 12.93 -7.86
CA ALA A 44 -5.27 13.44 -6.82
C ALA A 44 -6.55 12.58 -6.65
N GLN A 45 -7.15 12.13 -7.76
CA GLN A 45 -8.35 11.28 -7.73
C GLN A 45 -8.08 9.86 -7.23
N GLN A 46 -6.95 9.27 -7.63
CA GLN A 46 -6.53 7.95 -7.14
C GLN A 46 -6.26 7.98 -5.63
N ARG A 47 -5.52 8.99 -5.17
CA ARG A 47 -5.24 9.21 -3.75
C ARG A 47 -6.53 9.40 -2.97
N LYS A 48 -7.42 10.28 -3.44
CA LYS A 48 -8.67 10.56 -2.72
C LYS A 48 -9.58 9.34 -2.62
N CYS A 49 -9.73 8.57 -3.70
CA CYS A 49 -10.47 7.31 -3.66
C CYS A 49 -9.85 6.33 -2.65
N LEU A 50 -8.52 6.23 -2.62
CA LEU A 50 -7.80 5.32 -1.74
C LEU A 50 -7.90 5.73 -0.26
N GLU A 51 -7.78 7.02 0.05
CA GLU A 51 -7.96 7.57 1.40
C GLU A 51 -9.37 7.32 1.94
N LEU A 52 -10.41 7.65 1.17
CA LEU A 52 -11.81 7.38 1.55
C LEU A 52 -12.06 5.89 1.79
N ARG A 53 -11.34 5.01 1.07
CA ARG A 53 -11.47 3.57 1.26
C ARG A 53 -10.76 3.07 2.50
N LEU A 54 -9.56 3.58 2.79
CA LEU A 54 -8.70 3.07 3.88
C LEU A 54 -8.98 3.74 5.22
N CYS A 55 -9.19 5.05 5.24
CA CYS A 55 -9.42 5.83 6.47
C CYS A 55 -10.89 5.81 6.88
N ASP A 56 -11.80 6.02 5.91
CA ASP A 56 -13.23 6.18 6.18
C ASP A 56 -14.03 4.89 5.93
N ALA A 57 -13.36 3.81 5.50
CA ALA A 57 -13.95 2.51 5.20
C ALA A 57 -15.11 2.51 4.18
N LEU A 58 -15.26 3.58 3.37
CA LEU A 58 -16.37 3.72 2.43
C LEU A 58 -16.32 2.68 1.31
N SER A 59 -17.49 2.19 0.88
CA SER A 59 -17.63 1.34 -0.30
C SER A 59 -17.41 2.12 -1.59
N GLN A 60 -17.18 1.42 -2.70
CA GLN A 60 -17.02 2.08 -4.01
C GLN A 60 -18.25 2.88 -4.43
N ARG A 61 -19.46 2.46 -4.01
CA ARG A 61 -20.70 3.18 -4.29
C ARG A 61 -20.78 4.48 -3.48
N GLU A 62 -20.43 4.42 -2.20
CA GLU A 62 -20.40 5.62 -1.34
C GLU A 62 -19.32 6.61 -1.78
N ILE A 63 -18.14 6.11 -2.17
CA ILE A 63 -17.08 6.95 -2.76
C ILE A 63 -17.55 7.60 -4.06
N ALA A 64 -18.24 6.83 -4.92
CA ALA A 64 -18.79 7.34 -6.18
C ALA A 64 -19.79 8.47 -5.94
N GLN A 65 -20.72 8.28 -5.00
CA GLN A 65 -21.67 9.32 -4.60
C GLN A 65 -20.98 10.54 -4.01
N ARG A 66 -20.00 10.34 -3.11
CA ARG A 66 -19.27 11.42 -2.42
C ARG A 66 -18.40 12.26 -3.37
N LEU A 67 -17.87 11.66 -4.43
CA LEU A 67 -17.01 12.33 -5.40
C LEU A 67 -17.74 12.75 -6.69
N GLY A 68 -19.04 12.46 -6.82
CA GLY A 68 -19.79 12.73 -8.06
C GLY A 68 -19.28 11.92 -9.25
N LEU A 69 -18.79 10.70 -9.03
CA LEU A 69 -18.23 9.81 -10.05
C LEU A 69 -19.12 8.59 -10.29
N SER A 70 -18.88 7.88 -11.39
CA SER A 70 -19.47 6.55 -11.58
C SER A 70 -18.73 5.50 -10.73
N GLN A 71 -19.44 4.48 -10.25
CA GLN A 71 -18.81 3.37 -9.52
C GLN A 71 -17.73 2.64 -10.36
N PRO A 72 -17.89 2.42 -11.69
CA PRO A 72 -16.81 1.90 -12.53
C PRO A 72 -15.56 2.79 -12.55
N THR A 73 -15.73 4.11 -12.58
CA THR A 73 -14.62 5.08 -12.52
C THR A 73 -13.86 4.95 -11.21
N VAL A 74 -14.57 4.89 -10.07
CA VAL A 74 -13.96 4.66 -8.74
C VAL A 74 -13.21 3.33 -8.69
N SER A 75 -13.81 2.26 -9.23
CA SER A 75 -13.16 0.95 -9.30
C SER A 75 -11.83 1.01 -10.07
N ARG A 76 -11.80 1.71 -11.21
CA ARG A 76 -10.58 1.92 -12.00
C ARG A 76 -9.54 2.73 -11.22
N HIS A 77 -9.94 3.82 -10.57
CA HIS A 77 -9.03 4.62 -9.73
C HIS A 77 -8.40 3.80 -8.61
N LEU A 78 -9.21 3.04 -7.86
CA LEU A 78 -8.70 2.18 -6.79
C LEU A 78 -7.75 1.11 -7.32
N LYS A 79 -8.10 0.44 -8.43
CA LYS A 79 -7.24 -0.59 -9.03
C LYS A 79 -5.88 -0.03 -9.46
N CYS A 80 -5.87 1.13 -10.10
CA CYS A 80 -4.64 1.82 -10.47
C CYS A 80 -3.84 2.24 -9.23
N ALA A 81 -4.50 2.88 -8.25
CA ALA A 81 -3.84 3.37 -7.04
C ALA A 81 -3.15 2.24 -6.28
N VAL A 82 -3.86 1.13 -6.04
CA VAL A 82 -3.30 0.02 -5.28
C VAL A 82 -2.18 -0.67 -6.04
N LYS A 83 -2.31 -0.84 -7.37
CA LYS A 83 -1.22 -1.38 -8.19
C LYS A 83 0.04 -0.53 -8.09
N THR A 84 -0.09 0.80 -8.17
CA THR A 84 1.04 1.72 -8.06
C THR A 84 1.70 1.64 -6.69
N VAL A 85 0.92 1.72 -5.60
CA VAL A 85 1.45 1.63 -4.23
C VAL A 85 2.13 0.29 -3.99
N ALA A 86 1.51 -0.83 -4.39
CA ALA A 86 2.09 -2.16 -4.21
C ALA A 86 3.42 -2.32 -4.96
N ASN A 87 3.50 -1.84 -6.20
CA ASN A 87 4.74 -1.88 -6.98
C ASN A 87 5.86 -1.09 -6.30
N ARG A 88 5.56 0.11 -5.80
CA ARG A 88 6.55 0.97 -5.14
C ARG A 88 7.00 0.40 -3.81
N LEU A 89 6.07 -0.07 -2.97
CA LEU A 89 6.40 -0.73 -1.71
C LEU A 89 7.21 -2.01 -1.93
N GLY A 90 6.91 -2.78 -2.99
CA GLY A 90 7.70 -3.94 -3.38
C GLY A 90 9.16 -3.59 -3.67
N TYR A 91 9.40 -2.50 -4.42
CA TYR A 91 10.75 -1.99 -4.65
C TYR A 91 11.44 -1.55 -3.35
N CYS A 92 10.74 -0.79 -2.50
CA CYS A 92 11.27 -0.35 -1.20
C CYS A 92 11.64 -1.55 -0.31
N LYS A 93 10.81 -2.59 -0.27
CA LYS A 93 11.07 -3.82 0.49
C LYS A 93 12.35 -4.50 -0.01
N SER A 94 12.52 -4.65 -1.32
CA SER A 94 13.72 -5.24 -1.91
C SER A 94 14.98 -4.42 -1.64
N ALA A 95 14.89 -3.08 -1.71
CA ALA A 95 15.99 -2.20 -1.38
C ALA A 95 16.39 -2.31 0.10
N LEU A 96 15.41 -2.30 1.00
CA LEU A 96 15.63 -2.45 2.44
C LEU A 96 16.25 -3.80 2.80
N SER A 97 15.78 -4.89 2.18
CA SER A 97 16.34 -6.23 2.38
C SER A 97 17.83 -6.28 2.04
N ARG A 98 18.23 -5.70 0.89
CA ARG A 98 19.65 -5.62 0.49
C ARG A 98 20.47 -4.77 1.45
N ALA A 99 19.94 -3.64 1.91
CA ALA A 99 20.62 -2.78 2.88
C ALA A 99 20.84 -3.50 4.22
N ASN A 100 19.81 -4.20 4.72
CA ASN A 100 19.91 -4.99 5.95
C ASN A 100 20.94 -6.12 5.81
N ALA A 101 20.97 -6.84 4.69
CA ALA A 101 21.95 -7.89 4.44
C ALA A 101 23.39 -7.35 4.41
N ALA A 102 23.61 -6.19 3.76
CA ALA A 102 24.92 -5.54 3.73
C ALA A 102 25.37 -5.10 5.14
N TRP A 103 24.44 -4.56 5.93
CA TRP A 103 24.71 -4.16 7.32
C TRP A 103 25.05 -5.35 8.22
N GLN A 104 24.31 -6.46 8.08
CA GLN A 104 24.60 -7.70 8.82
C GLN A 104 25.99 -8.26 8.47
N LYS A 105 26.39 -8.21 7.21
CA LYS A 105 27.73 -8.60 6.78
C LYS A 105 28.80 -7.73 7.44
N TYR A 106 28.63 -6.41 7.43
CA TYR A 106 29.58 -5.47 8.07
C TYR A 106 29.76 -5.72 9.58
N LEU A 107 28.71 -6.15 10.29
CA LEU A 107 28.80 -6.47 11.72
C LEU A 107 29.44 -7.84 12.01
N ALA A 108 29.54 -8.71 11.01
CA ALA A 108 30.11 -10.04 11.14
C ALA A 108 31.61 -10.10 10.75
N ASP A 109 32.10 -9.08 10.06
CA ASP A 109 33.50 -8.83 9.72
C ASP A 109 34.19 -8.00 10.81
#